data_AF-A0A955AGK5-F1
#
_entry.id   AF-A0A955AGK5-F1
#
_cell.length_a   1.000
_cell.length_b   1.000
_cell.length_c   1.000
_cell.angle_alpha   90.00
_cell.angle_beta   90.00
_cell.angle_gamma   90.00
#
_symmetry.space_group_name_H-M   'P 1'
#
loop_
_entity.id
_entity.type
_entity.pdbx_description
1 polymer ?
#
loop_
_entity_poly.entity_id
_entity_poly.type
_entity_poly.pdbx_seq_one_letter_code
_entity_poly.pdbx_strand_id
1 'polypeptide(L)' 'MMLLDASFETCAMIANSNSGSTGCFLVTWDAFWRTAVLGQATADVADELGMTAAAVRKAKSRTLQRLRRQLGDIV' A
#
# COMPACT_ATOMS: atom_id res chain seq x y z
N MET A 1 -2.50 -23.56 7.14
CA MET A 1 -1.36 -23.36 6.23
C MET A 1 -1.86 -23.29 4.78
N MET A 2 -2.56 -22.20 4.41
CA MET A 2 -2.90 -21.78 3.03
C MET A 2 -3.87 -20.58 3.02
N LEU A 3 -3.66 -19.58 3.88
CA LEU A 3 -4.41 -18.30 3.84
C LEU A 3 -3.46 -17.11 4.05
N LEU A 4 -2.27 -17.19 3.47
CA LEU A 4 -1.31 -16.11 3.33
C LEU A 4 -0.82 -16.22 1.89
N ASP A 5 -1.47 -15.52 0.96
CA ASP A 5 -0.89 -15.12 -0.35
C ASP A 5 -1.85 -14.30 -1.23
N ALA A 6 -3.08 -13.99 -0.79
CA ALA A 6 -3.95 -13.05 -1.51
C ALA A 6 -3.40 -11.61 -1.54
N SER A 7 -2.37 -11.29 -0.73
CA SER A 7 -1.71 -9.98 -0.75
C SER A 7 -0.64 -9.85 -1.84
N PHE A 8 -0.19 -10.96 -2.45
CA PHE A 8 0.87 -10.95 -3.45
C PHE A 8 0.31 -10.77 -4.88
N GLU A 9 -0.85 -11.34 -5.19
CA GLU A 9 -1.47 -11.20 -6.54
C GLU A 9 -1.95 -9.78 -6.86
N THR A 10 -2.23 -8.94 -5.84
CA THR A 10 -2.62 -7.54 -6.09
C THR A 10 -1.45 -6.66 -6.56
N CYS A 11 -0.20 -7.09 -6.35
CA CYS A 11 0.99 -6.33 -6.79
C CYS A 11 1.10 -6.25 -8.31
N ALA A 12 0.55 -7.22 -9.05
CA ALA A 12 0.58 -7.23 -10.51
C ALA A 12 -0.39 -6.21 -11.13
N MET A 13 -1.55 -5.96 -10.51
CA MET A 13 -2.56 -5.06 -11.10
C MET A 13 -2.27 -3.57 -10.91
N ILE A 14 -1.50 -3.18 -9.89
CA ILE A 14 -1.21 -1.75 -9.64
C ILE A 14 0.08 -1.30 -10.35
N ALA A 15 0.98 -2.22 -10.71
CA ALA A 15 2.27 -1.93 -11.33
C ALA A 15 2.23 -1.74 -12.87
N ASN A 16 1.19 -1.12 -13.44
CA ASN A 16 1.17 -0.73 -14.86
C ASN A 16 1.93 0.60 -15.10
N SER A 17 3.20 0.68 -14.70
CA SER A 17 4.12 1.77 -15.10
C SER A 17 5.56 1.31 -14.95
N ASN A 18 6.24 1.08 -16.07
CA ASN A 18 7.68 0.83 -16.20
C ASN A 18 8.53 1.65 -15.20
N SER A 19 9.13 1.02 -14.20
CA SER A 19 10.37 1.49 -13.56
C SER A 19 10.93 0.46 -12.59
N GLY A 20 12.17 0.02 -12.82
CA GLY A 20 12.87 -1.05 -12.11
C GLY A 20 13.30 -0.70 -10.67
N SER A 21 12.35 -0.62 -9.73
CA SER A 21 12.64 -0.48 -8.29
C SER A 21 11.57 -1.14 -7.42
N THR A 22 11.44 -2.47 -7.56
CA THR A 22 10.38 -3.29 -6.95
C THR A 22 10.38 -3.29 -5.41
N GLY A 23 11.44 -2.84 -4.72
CA GLY A 23 11.50 -2.84 -3.25
C GLY A 23 10.79 -1.68 -2.54
N CYS A 24 10.80 -0.47 -3.12
CA CYS A 24 10.30 0.75 -2.46
C CYS A 24 8.77 0.93 -2.58
N PHE A 25 8.16 0.34 -3.62
CA PHE A 25 6.71 0.37 -3.81
C PHE A 25 5.99 -0.57 -2.84
N LEU A 26 6.56 -1.74 -2.56
CA LEU A 26 5.95 -2.74 -1.67
C LEU A 26 5.80 -2.22 -0.24
N VAL A 27 6.78 -1.49 0.29
CA VAL A 27 6.68 -0.88 1.64
C VAL A 27 5.59 0.19 1.73
N THR A 28 5.34 0.93 0.65
CA THR A 28 4.28 1.95 0.60
C THR A 28 2.89 1.29 0.53
N TRP A 29 2.77 0.18 -0.21
CA TRP A 29 1.54 -0.60 -0.31
C TRP A 29 1.22 -1.33 0.99
N ASP A 30 2.22 -1.98 1.62
CA ASP A 30 2.04 -2.68 2.90
C ASP A 30 1.64 -1.70 4.02
N ALA A 31 2.30 -0.53 4.09
CA ALA A 31 1.91 0.54 5.00
C ALA A 31 0.44 0.99 4.79
N PHE A 32 -0.01 1.09 3.54
CA PHE A 32 -1.42 1.39 3.24
C PHE A 32 -2.34 0.26 3.69
N TRP A 33 -2.05 -0.99 3.32
CA TRP A 33 -2.89 -2.14 3.62
C TRP A 33 -3.09 -2.31 5.13
N ARG A 34 -2.00 -2.28 5.89
CA ARG A 34 -1.98 -2.36 7.34
C ARG A 34 -2.80 -1.26 8.03
N THR A 35 -2.72 -0.03 7.53
CA THR A 35 -3.40 1.13 8.15
C THR A 35 -4.80 1.43 7.62
N ALA A 36 -5.16 0.94 6.43
CA ALA A 36 -6.46 1.19 5.81
C ALA A 36 -7.38 -0.03 5.86
N VAL A 37 -6.84 -1.23 5.67
CA VAL A 37 -7.61 -2.49 5.65
C VAL A 37 -7.55 -3.19 7.00
N LEU A 38 -6.36 -3.33 7.59
CA LEU A 38 -6.19 -4.00 8.90
C LEU A 38 -6.45 -3.07 10.10
N GLY A 39 -6.53 -1.75 9.87
CA GLY A 39 -6.81 -0.77 10.93
C GLY A 39 -5.70 -0.59 11.97
N GLN A 40 -4.47 -1.04 11.67
CA GLN A 40 -3.33 -0.92 12.58
C GLN A 40 -2.94 0.56 12.79
N ALA A 41 -2.38 0.86 13.96
CA ALA A 41 -1.94 2.21 14.30
C ALA A 41 -0.78 2.64 13.40
N THR A 42 -0.82 3.91 12.98
CA THR A 42 0.21 4.47 12.08
C THR A 42 1.61 4.49 12.71
N ALA A 43 1.70 4.59 14.04
CA ALA A 43 2.97 4.56 14.76
C ALA A 43 3.59 3.16 14.71
N ASP A 44 2.84 2.14 15.12
CA ASP A 44 3.29 0.74 15.12
C ASP A 44 3.74 0.29 13.73
N VAL A 45 2.95 0.60 12.70
CA VAL A 45 3.30 0.27 11.30
C VAL A 45 4.54 1.03 10.82
N ALA A 46 4.73 2.27 11.28
CA ALA A 46 5.91 3.05 10.94
C ALA A 46 7.17 2.44 11.56
N ASP A 47 7.10 2.04 12.83
CA ASP A 47 8.22 1.42 13.55
C ASP A 47 8.58 0.06 12.95
N GLU A 48 7.58 -0.78 12.64
CA GLU A 48 7.78 -2.09 12.01
C GLU A 48 8.37 -2.02 10.61
N LEU A 49 8.02 -0.99 9.83
CA LEU A 49 8.50 -0.80 8.46
C LEU A 49 9.76 0.08 8.37
N GLY A 50 10.29 0.57 9.49
CA GLY A 50 11.41 1.51 9.51
C GLY A 50 11.10 2.84 8.81
N MET A 51 9.82 3.23 8.80
CA MET A 51 9.32 4.45 8.18
C MET A 51 9.02 5.51 9.25
N THR A 52 8.82 6.76 8.83
CA THR A 52 8.21 7.76 9.72
C THR A 52 6.69 7.66 9.65
N ALA A 53 6.00 7.97 10.74
CA ALA A 53 4.53 8.05 10.74
C ALA A 53 4.00 9.04 9.68
N ALA A 54 4.77 10.08 9.34
CA ALA A 54 4.44 11.00 8.25
C ALA A 54 4.53 10.33 6.86
N ALA A 55 5.51 9.45 6.66
CA ALA A 55 5.65 8.66 5.44
C ALA A 55 4.50 7.65 5.27
N VAL A 56 4.07 6.99 6.35
CA VAL A 56 2.91 6.08 6.34
C VAL A 56 1.61 6.81 5.98
N ARG A 57 1.36 8.01 6.53
CA ARG A 57 0.20 8.83 6.14
C ARG A 57 0.25 9.25 4.67
N LYS A 58 1.43 9.64 4.17
CA LYS A 58 1.64 9.98 2.76
C LYS A 58 1.38 8.78 1.85
N ALA A 59 1.86 7.59 2.23
CA ALA A 59 1.59 6.34 1.53
C ALA A 59 0.07 6.10 1.43
N LYS A 60 -0.64 6.14 2.56
CA LYS A 60 -2.09 5.97 2.62
C LYS A 60 -2.84 6.95 1.71
N SER A 61 -2.50 8.23 1.77
CA SER A 61 -3.15 9.27 0.97
C SER A 61 -2.93 9.07 -0.54
N ARG A 62 -1.70 8.76 -0.97
CA ARG A 62 -1.36 8.56 -2.38
C ARG A 62 -2.06 7.34 -2.95
N THR A 63 -2.08 6.25 -2.19
CA THR A 63 -2.75 5.01 -2.60
C THR A 63 -4.26 5.21 -2.71
N LEU A 64 -4.90 5.86 -1.73
CA LEU A 64 -6.32 6.20 -1.81
C LEU A 64 -6.65 7.11 -2.99
N GLN A 65 -5.81 8.12 -3.27
CA GLN A 65 -6.01 8.99 -4.42
C GLN A 65 -5.94 8.21 -5.74
N ARG A 66 -4.96 7.30 -5.87
CA ARG A 66 -4.82 6.44 -7.06
C ARG A 66 -6.02 5.51 -7.22
N LEU A 67 -6.44 4.85 -6.14
CA LEU A 67 -7.61 3.97 -6.15
C LEU A 67 -8.88 4.74 -6.51
N ARG A 68 -9.08 5.93 -5.93
CA ARG A 68 -10.22 6.79 -6.29
C ARG A 68 -10.19 7.25 -7.74
N ARG A 69 -9.02 7.50 -8.33
CA ARG A 69 -8.93 7.81 -9.76
C ARG A 69 -9.30 6.60 -10.62
N GLN A 70 -8.82 5.41 -10.28
CA GLN A 70 -9.13 4.18 -11.03
C GLN A 70 -10.59 3.74 -10.88
N LEU A 71 -11.17 3.92 -9.70
CA LEU A 71 -12.57 3.58 -9.40
C LEU A 71 -13.54 4.71 -9.78
N GLY A 72 -13.11 5.96 -9.79
CA GLY A 72 -13.93 7.12 -10.11
C GLY A 72 -14.24 7.27 -11.60
N ASP A 73 -13.46 6.62 -12.47
CA ASP A 73 -13.80 6.44 -13.89
C ASP A 73 -14.86 5.32 -14.09
N ILE A 74 -15.27 4.62 -13.02
CA ILE A 74 -16.34 3.64 -13.01
C ILE A 74 -17.60 4.32 -12.45
N VAL A 75 -18.17 5.27 -13.20
CA VAL A 75 -19.50 5.83 -12.96
C VAL A 75 -20.26 5.90 -14.27
#